data_AF-A0A8K1C735-F1
#
_entry.id   AF-A0A8K1C735-F1
#
_cell.length_a   1.000
_cell.length_b   1.000
_cell.length_c   1.000
_cell.angle_alpha   90.00
_cell.angle_beta   90.00
_cell.angle_gamma   90.00
#
_symmetry.space_group_name_H-M   'P 1'
#
loop_
_entity.id
_entity.type
_entity.pdbx_description
1 polymer ?
#
loop_
_entity_poly.entity_id
_entity_poly.type
_entity_poly.pdbx_seq_one_letter_code
_entity_poly.pdbx_strand_id
1 'polypeptide(L)'
;MVNCSSLNGVCNSGWSRMAYDWMILYNGGTTCTEASLPYTSSAGSGPTCQRYDGSSVSCSKPDIGLVSYVSGQYPDHAQLEKVAARRPVASQVKAGVSYFQFYSGGVLKGDDNQCPSNWGDHEVTIVGYGERDGTPYWKIKNSWGVYWGEQGYIYLERGFQGAAYGACGIENWAYYPVFRSQAPAPEDLRCQEVRYGTELLGEDLKNMTTYSYDNCCDVCRREPGCKGYNFRYDGTFTCRLKATIEGESFDDSYLTQWNSGKIITKEDAALQCLPVEDNVDYYGNDIIRALAPTVGDCCDMCKRTPSCNAYTWTKFHDGSYYLKYDKGSNIQLHTPLPDGSAYFRSGEIYRCQPLQTNVDFPGEDFKSIQAPHADDCCKLCRTNYPCKAFSWSNYQGGTCWLKTKKTSSIENTGVISATLN
;
A
#
# COMPACT_ATOMS: atom_id res chain seq x y z
N MET A 1 12.77 3.68 18.24
CA MET A 1 14.24 3.55 18.35
C MET A 1 14.82 3.87 16.99
N VAL A 2 15.81 4.76 16.93
CA VAL A 2 16.35 5.22 15.65
C VAL A 2 17.65 4.47 15.36
N ASN A 3 17.65 3.71 14.26
CA ASN A 3 18.84 3.21 13.61
C ASN A 3 18.77 3.62 12.14
N CYS A 4 19.90 3.69 11.42
CA CYS A 4 19.94 4.05 9.99
C CYS A 4 19.54 5.50 9.64
N SER A 5 19.59 6.45 10.58
CA SER A 5 19.27 7.87 10.32
C SER A 5 20.34 8.64 9.55
N SER A 6 21.49 8.03 9.30
CA SER A 6 22.55 8.53 8.42
C SER A 6 23.38 7.34 7.93
N LEU A 7 24.17 7.52 6.87
CA LEU A 7 25.11 6.49 6.36
C LEU A 7 26.04 5.94 7.47
N ASN A 8 26.23 6.71 8.55
CA ASN A 8 27.17 6.39 9.63
C ASN A 8 26.52 5.85 10.92
N GLY A 9 25.18 5.78 11.05
CA GLY A 9 24.48 5.29 12.25
C GLY A 9 24.77 6.09 13.54
N VAL A 10 23.77 6.50 14.33
CA VAL A 10 24.07 7.38 15.48
C VAL A 10 23.15 7.17 16.68
N CYS A 11 23.77 7.20 17.87
CA CYS A 11 23.10 7.31 19.18
C CYS A 11 22.84 8.77 19.61
N ASN A 12 23.32 9.77 18.87
CA ASN A 12 23.35 11.18 19.32
C ASN A 12 22.87 12.22 18.28
N SER A 13 22.24 11.77 17.18
CA SER A 13 21.70 12.68 16.15
C SER A 13 20.69 12.00 15.21
N GLY A 14 20.06 10.93 15.68
CA GLY A 14 19.14 10.15 14.86
C GLY A 14 17.72 10.68 14.94
N TRP A 15 17.20 11.16 13.81
CA TRP A 15 15.82 11.61 13.68
C TRP A 15 14.96 10.50 13.05
N SER A 16 13.76 10.29 13.59
CA SER A 16 12.79 9.32 13.04
C SER A 16 12.50 9.57 11.55
N ARG A 17 12.41 10.85 11.16
CA ARG A 17 12.30 11.29 9.76
C ARG A 17 13.38 10.69 8.86
N MET A 18 14.65 10.85 9.24
CA MET A 18 15.78 10.41 8.43
C MET A 18 15.86 8.89 8.32
N ALA A 19 15.46 8.17 9.36
CA ALA A 19 15.39 6.70 9.32
C ALA A 19 14.31 6.23 8.33
N TYR A 20 13.12 6.86 8.34
CA TYR A 20 12.09 6.55 7.35
C TYR A 20 12.52 6.92 5.92
N ASP A 21 13.11 8.11 5.72
CA ASP A 21 13.66 8.53 4.43
C ASP A 21 14.67 7.50 3.93
N TRP A 22 15.56 7.02 4.79
CA TRP A 22 16.53 5.99 4.42
C TRP A 22 15.88 4.65 4.05
N MET A 23 14.90 4.20 4.85
CA MET A 23 14.18 2.95 4.59
C MET A 23 13.50 2.99 3.21
N ILE A 24 12.90 4.13 2.85
CA ILE A 24 12.16 4.32 1.60
C ILE A 24 13.11 4.51 0.41
N LEU A 25 14.09 5.41 0.52
CA LEU A 25 14.93 5.83 -0.61
C LEU A 25 16.10 4.88 -0.88
N TYR A 26 16.62 4.19 0.14
CA TYR A 26 17.87 3.43 0.04
C TYR A 26 17.76 1.95 0.46
N ASN A 27 16.71 1.57 1.20
CA ASN A 27 16.53 0.18 1.69
C ASN A 27 15.28 -0.50 1.11
N GLY A 28 14.78 -0.01 -0.03
CA GLY A 28 13.72 -0.64 -0.82
C GLY A 28 12.36 -0.73 -0.12
N GLY A 29 12.06 0.17 0.83
CA GLY A 29 10.81 0.11 1.60
C GLY A 29 10.75 -1.07 2.58
N THR A 30 11.90 -1.59 3.00
CA THR A 30 12.01 -2.73 3.92
C THR A 30 12.80 -2.38 5.19
N THR A 31 12.77 -3.27 6.19
CA THR A 31 13.65 -3.16 7.37
C THR A 31 13.97 -4.54 7.95
N CYS A 32 15.04 -4.62 8.73
CA CYS A 32 15.40 -5.85 9.44
C CYS A 32 14.36 -6.16 10.53
N THR A 33 14.06 -7.45 10.73
CA THR A 33 13.34 -7.89 11.93
C THR A 33 14.17 -7.64 13.19
N GLU A 34 13.55 -7.31 14.33
CA GLU A 34 14.27 -7.14 15.61
C GLU A 34 15.07 -8.40 15.99
N ALA A 35 14.61 -9.60 15.58
CA ALA A 35 15.34 -10.85 15.81
C ALA A 35 16.64 -10.98 14.99
N SER A 36 16.66 -10.42 13.77
CA SER A 36 17.82 -10.48 12.86
C SER A 36 18.78 -9.31 13.03
N LEU A 37 18.30 -8.19 13.55
CA LEU A 37 19.10 -7.01 13.88
C LEU A 37 18.56 -6.35 15.16
N PRO A 38 18.84 -6.92 16.34
CA PRO A 38 18.37 -6.35 17.61
C PRO A 38 18.99 -4.98 17.85
N TYR A 39 18.26 -4.11 18.54
CA TYR A 39 18.81 -2.83 18.96
C TYR A 39 19.83 -3.04 20.09
N THR A 40 21.13 -2.99 19.76
CA THR A 40 22.23 -3.27 20.71
C THR A 40 22.95 -2.03 21.22
N SER A 41 22.47 -0.82 20.94
CA SER A 41 23.25 0.40 21.14
C SER A 41 23.29 0.91 22.59
N SER A 42 23.29 -0.01 23.56
CA SER A 42 23.43 0.26 24.99
C SER A 42 24.80 0.87 25.38
N ALA A 43 25.71 1.09 24.42
CA ALA A 43 27.07 1.58 24.65
C ALA A 43 27.47 2.79 23.78
N GLY A 44 26.50 3.53 23.20
CA GLY A 44 26.79 4.75 22.42
C GLY A 44 27.26 4.51 20.98
N SER A 45 27.41 3.24 20.57
CA SER A 45 27.70 2.82 19.19
C SER A 45 26.56 1.92 18.69
N GLY A 46 25.88 2.34 17.63
CA GLY A 46 24.86 1.52 16.94
C GLY A 46 25.44 0.86 15.68
N PRO A 47 24.91 -0.29 15.23
CA PRO A 47 25.36 -0.89 13.97
C PRO A 47 25.02 0.04 12.80
N THR A 48 26.00 0.29 11.92
CA THR A 48 25.78 1.08 10.70
C THR A 48 24.94 0.28 9.72
N CYS A 49 23.91 0.90 9.13
CA CYS A 49 23.00 0.20 8.20
C CYS A 49 23.58 0.03 6.79
N GLN A 50 24.68 0.72 6.50
CA GLN A 50 25.66 0.38 5.49
C GLN A 50 26.97 -0.01 6.18
N ARG A 51 27.60 -1.10 5.72
CA ARG A 51 29.00 -1.38 6.06
C ARG A 51 29.90 -0.41 5.28
N TYR A 52 31.11 -0.14 5.78
CA TYR A 52 32.09 0.73 5.12
C TYR A 52 32.45 0.31 3.67
N ASP A 53 32.17 -0.95 3.31
CA ASP A 53 32.37 -1.52 1.98
C ASP A 53 31.18 -1.30 1.02
N GLY A 54 30.15 -0.55 1.44
CA GLY A 54 28.95 -0.30 0.64
C GLY A 54 27.91 -1.44 0.66
N SER A 55 28.19 -2.56 1.34
CA SER A 55 27.23 -3.65 1.48
C SER A 55 26.19 -3.38 2.57
N SER A 56 24.94 -3.79 2.32
CA SER A 56 23.88 -3.69 3.33
C SER A 56 24.05 -4.77 4.39
N VAL A 57 23.66 -4.49 5.64
CA VAL A 57 23.64 -5.51 6.71
C VAL A 57 22.82 -6.72 6.26
N SER A 58 23.45 -7.90 6.27
CA SER A 58 22.75 -9.17 6.02
C SER A 58 21.86 -9.48 7.22
N CYS A 59 20.56 -9.35 7.02
CA CYS A 59 19.52 -9.60 8.03
C CYS A 59 18.26 -10.11 7.31
N SER A 60 17.34 -10.74 8.05
CA SER A 60 15.99 -11.01 7.52
C SER A 60 15.26 -9.68 7.28
N LYS A 61 14.95 -9.38 6.01
CA LYS A 61 14.26 -8.16 5.53
C LYS A 61 12.96 -8.53 4.80
N PRO A 62 11.86 -8.75 5.52
CA PRO A 62 10.57 -8.93 4.85
C PRO A 62 10.18 -7.65 4.11
N ASP A 63 9.52 -7.79 2.94
CA ASP A 63 8.81 -6.66 2.35
C ASP A 63 7.60 -6.35 3.23
N ILE A 64 7.72 -5.27 3.99
CA ILE A 64 6.67 -4.74 4.87
C ILE A 64 5.74 -3.77 4.13
N GLY A 65 5.98 -3.55 2.84
CA GLY A 65 5.20 -2.64 2.01
C GLY A 65 5.44 -1.17 2.33
N LEU A 66 6.47 -0.77 3.09
CA LEU A 66 6.64 0.65 3.43
C LEU A 66 6.83 1.50 2.17
N VAL A 67 5.96 2.49 1.98
CA VAL A 67 6.04 3.43 0.84
C VAL A 67 6.21 4.88 1.27
N SER A 68 5.80 5.20 2.49
CA SER A 68 5.88 6.56 3.01
C SER A 68 5.78 6.53 4.54
N TYR A 69 5.85 7.69 5.17
CA TYR A 69 5.53 7.92 6.57
C TYR A 69 4.77 9.25 6.68
N VAL A 70 3.91 9.35 7.69
CA VAL A 70 3.30 10.62 8.07
C VAL A 70 4.10 11.20 9.22
N SER A 71 4.20 12.53 9.27
CA SER A 71 4.83 13.24 10.36
C SER A 71 4.11 14.55 10.67
N GLY A 72 4.05 14.94 11.94
CA GLY A 72 3.42 16.19 12.36
C GLY A 72 3.20 16.30 13.87
N GLN A 73 2.53 17.39 14.28
CA GLN A 73 2.10 17.62 15.65
C GLN A 73 0.68 17.08 15.89
N TYR A 74 0.42 16.53 17.07
CA TYR A 74 -0.84 15.89 17.44
C TYR A 74 -1.39 16.41 18.77
N PRO A 75 -1.71 17.70 18.90
CA PRO A 75 -2.19 18.29 20.16
C PRO A 75 -3.50 17.65 20.68
N ASP A 76 -4.24 16.96 19.81
CA ASP A 76 -5.34 16.09 20.19
C ASP A 76 -4.88 14.62 20.22
N HIS A 77 -4.65 14.12 21.42
CA HIS A 77 -4.19 12.74 21.67
C HIS A 77 -5.09 11.68 21.02
N ALA A 78 -6.39 11.94 20.83
CA ALA A 78 -7.32 10.99 20.21
C ALA A 78 -6.98 10.71 18.74
N GLN A 79 -6.29 11.62 18.06
CA GLN A 79 -5.77 11.40 16.72
C GLN A 79 -4.64 10.37 16.73
N LEU A 80 -3.70 10.52 17.68
CA LEU A 80 -2.56 9.65 17.82
C LEU A 80 -2.97 8.25 18.27
N GLU A 81 -4.02 8.12 19.07
CA GLU A 81 -4.56 6.82 19.53
C GLU A 81 -5.02 5.93 18.38
N LYS A 82 -5.73 6.52 17.41
CA LYS A 82 -6.22 5.80 16.23
C LYS A 82 -5.07 5.16 15.45
N VAL A 83 -3.92 5.83 15.44
CA VAL A 83 -2.70 5.34 14.79
C VAL A 83 -2.03 4.27 15.64
N ALA A 84 -1.78 4.57 16.92
CA ALA A 84 -1.10 3.68 17.86
C ALA A 84 -1.83 2.33 18.06
N ALA A 85 -3.15 2.29 17.84
CA ALA A 85 -3.95 1.06 17.88
C ALA A 85 -3.62 0.08 16.74
N ARG A 86 -3.03 0.55 15.65
CA ARG A 86 -2.84 -0.23 14.41
C ARG A 86 -1.37 -0.43 14.05
N ARG A 87 -0.49 0.44 14.54
CA ARG A 87 0.94 0.41 14.21
C ARG A 87 1.74 1.15 15.28
N PRO A 88 3.03 0.82 15.43
CA PRO A 88 3.94 1.62 16.24
C PRO A 88 4.05 3.05 15.71
N VAL A 89 4.21 4.00 16.62
CA VAL A 89 4.42 5.42 16.31
C VAL A 89 5.74 5.86 16.93
N ALA A 90 6.66 6.37 16.12
CA ALA A 90 7.84 7.03 16.64
C ALA A 90 7.46 8.44 17.11
N SER A 91 7.99 8.90 18.23
CA SER A 91 7.68 10.22 18.77
C SER A 91 8.84 10.78 19.58
N GLN A 92 8.84 12.09 19.77
CA GLN A 92 9.83 12.79 20.58
C GLN A 92 9.32 13.04 21.98
N VAL A 93 10.23 13.00 22.95
CA VAL A 93 9.98 13.38 24.35
C VAL A 93 11.12 14.22 24.89
N LYS A 94 10.85 15.00 25.93
CA LYS A 94 11.86 15.63 26.76
C LYS A 94 12.41 14.62 27.77
N ALA A 95 13.46 13.90 27.40
CA ALA A 95 14.09 12.87 28.25
C ALA A 95 15.38 13.36 28.94
N GLY A 96 15.95 14.50 28.54
CA GLY A 96 17.14 15.10 29.16
C GLY A 96 16.94 15.67 30.57
N VAL A 97 15.82 15.37 31.23
CA VAL A 97 15.43 15.87 32.55
C VAL A 97 15.40 14.74 33.58
N SER A 98 15.73 15.04 34.83
CA SER A 98 15.74 14.06 35.93
C SER A 98 14.39 13.36 36.11
N TYR A 99 13.29 14.08 35.89
CA TYR A 99 11.92 13.58 35.98
C TYR A 99 11.67 12.39 35.05
N PHE A 100 12.26 12.40 33.86
CA PHE A 100 12.18 11.28 32.91
C PHE A 100 13.29 10.26 33.17
N GLN A 101 14.53 10.70 33.38
CA GLN A 101 15.71 9.82 33.51
C GLN A 101 15.59 8.80 34.64
N PHE A 102 15.00 9.19 35.78
CA PHE A 102 14.89 8.33 36.97
C PHE A 102 13.56 7.58 37.07
N TYR A 103 12.77 7.55 36.00
CA TYR A 103 11.56 6.73 35.95
C TYR A 103 11.89 5.24 36.21
N SER A 104 11.18 4.64 37.16
CA SER A 104 11.39 3.25 37.60
C SER A 104 10.09 2.44 37.70
N GLY A 105 8.91 3.07 37.58
CA GLY A 105 7.63 2.37 37.59
C GLY A 105 6.42 3.27 37.77
N GLY A 106 5.23 2.72 37.54
CA GLY A 106 3.96 3.43 37.62
C GLY A 106 3.65 4.22 36.34
N VAL A 107 2.60 5.03 36.36
CA VAL A 107 2.35 6.01 35.29
C VAL A 107 3.08 7.31 35.63
N LEU A 108 4.05 7.72 34.81
CA LEU A 108 4.69 9.03 34.92
C LEU A 108 3.64 10.10 34.54
N LYS A 109 3.29 10.94 35.50
CA LYS A 109 2.31 12.01 35.31
C LYS A 109 2.87 13.14 34.46
N GLY A 110 2.00 13.86 33.77
CA GLY A 110 2.38 15.06 33.04
C GLY A 110 2.75 16.19 33.98
N ASP A 111 3.90 16.81 33.74
CA ASP A 111 4.36 18.00 34.44
C ASP A 111 5.21 18.84 33.47
N ASP A 112 4.65 19.94 32.97
CA ASP A 112 5.30 20.79 31.96
C ASP A 112 6.49 21.59 32.55
N ASN A 113 6.58 21.73 33.88
CA ASN A 113 7.73 22.39 34.52
C ASN A 113 8.92 21.45 34.62
N GLN A 114 8.68 20.19 34.97
CA GLN A 114 9.73 19.18 35.12
C GLN A 114 10.07 18.49 33.79
N CYS A 115 9.13 18.47 32.85
CA CYS A 115 9.25 17.83 31.55
C CYS A 115 8.58 18.67 30.44
N PRO A 116 9.21 19.80 30.03
CA PRO A 116 8.62 20.73 29.07
C PRO A 116 8.19 20.09 27.75
N SER A 117 6.98 20.41 27.31
CA SER A 117 6.34 19.81 26.13
C SER A 117 6.72 20.47 24.79
N ASN A 118 7.23 21.70 24.82
CA ASN A 118 7.50 22.50 23.62
C ASN A 118 8.76 22.08 22.85
N TRP A 119 9.64 21.25 23.43
CA TRP A 119 10.85 20.75 22.76
C TRP A 119 11.22 19.34 23.27
N GLY A 120 11.22 18.34 22.39
CA GLY A 120 11.78 17.00 22.66
C GLY A 120 13.27 16.88 22.32
N ASP A 121 14.02 16.14 23.12
CA ASP A 121 15.45 15.88 22.92
C ASP A 121 15.79 14.38 22.77
N HIS A 122 14.77 13.51 22.76
CA HIS A 122 14.93 12.06 22.68
C HIS A 122 13.82 11.39 21.88
N GLU A 123 14.17 10.39 21.07
CA GLU A 123 13.24 9.65 20.21
C GLU A 123 12.83 8.32 20.86
N VAL A 124 11.52 8.09 20.95
CA VAL A 124 10.91 6.91 21.56
C VAL A 124 9.90 6.27 20.61
N THR A 125 9.35 5.12 20.99
CA THR A 125 8.32 4.45 20.18
C THR A 125 7.10 4.12 21.02
N ILE A 126 5.97 4.74 20.71
CA ILE A 126 4.65 4.37 21.24
C ILE A 126 4.28 3.04 20.61
N VAL A 127 4.09 2.01 21.44
CA VAL A 127 3.74 0.65 21.03
C VAL A 127 2.32 0.26 21.45
N GLY A 128 1.61 1.17 22.12
CA GLY A 128 0.24 0.99 22.55
C GLY A 128 -0.15 2.03 23.61
N TYR A 129 -1.31 1.84 24.19
CA TYR A 129 -1.86 2.67 25.26
C TYR A 129 -2.79 1.83 26.12
N GLY A 130 -3.18 2.38 27.27
CA GLY A 130 -4.11 1.73 28.18
C GLY A 130 -4.52 2.68 29.30
N GLU A 131 -4.92 2.07 30.41
CA GLU A 131 -5.27 2.76 31.65
C GLU A 131 -4.73 1.94 32.84
N ARG A 132 -4.21 2.62 33.85
CA ARG A 132 -3.78 2.01 35.12
C ARG A 132 -4.24 2.91 36.25
N ASP A 133 -4.98 2.34 37.21
CA ASP A 133 -5.50 3.05 38.39
C ASP A 133 -6.23 4.37 38.05
N GLY A 134 -7.09 4.31 37.02
CA GLY A 134 -7.85 5.48 36.53
C GLY A 134 -7.01 6.50 35.76
N THR A 135 -5.73 6.22 35.49
CA THR A 135 -4.85 7.09 34.71
C THR A 135 -4.62 6.51 33.31
N PRO A 136 -5.11 7.16 32.26
CA PRO A 136 -4.77 6.83 30.87
C PRO A 136 -3.28 6.99 30.61
N TYR A 137 -2.67 6.05 29.88
CA TYR A 137 -1.24 6.11 29.54
C TYR A 137 -0.95 5.77 28.08
N TRP A 138 0.17 6.29 27.58
CA TRP A 138 0.94 5.77 26.44
C TRP A 138 1.93 4.72 26.92
N LYS A 139 1.98 3.54 26.28
CA LYS A 139 3.03 2.54 26.50
C LYS A 139 4.15 2.80 25.50
N ILE A 140 5.32 3.18 26.02
CA ILE A 140 6.43 3.68 25.21
C ILE A 140 7.63 2.75 25.40
N LYS A 141 8.17 2.21 24.30
CA LYS A 141 9.43 1.46 24.27
C LYS A 141 10.60 2.47 24.23
N ASN A 142 11.53 2.33 25.17
CA ASN A 142 12.72 3.17 25.27
C ASN A 142 13.99 2.40 24.85
N SER A 143 15.03 3.13 24.44
CA SER A 143 16.32 2.60 23.97
C SER A 143 17.35 2.36 25.08
N TRP A 144 17.07 2.72 26.34
CA TRP A 144 18.01 2.62 27.46
C TRP A 144 18.12 1.22 28.11
N GLY A 145 17.64 0.20 27.40
CA GLY A 145 17.74 -1.20 27.82
C GLY A 145 16.68 -1.62 28.85
N VAL A 146 16.65 -2.92 29.13
CA VAL A 146 15.61 -3.56 29.96
C VAL A 146 15.70 -3.23 31.45
N TYR A 147 16.85 -2.73 31.92
CA TYR A 147 17.05 -2.37 33.33
C TYR A 147 16.50 -0.99 33.69
N TRP A 148 16.08 -0.20 32.70
CA TRP A 148 15.48 1.11 32.90
C TRP A 148 13.95 1.03 32.85
N GLY A 149 13.28 1.81 33.70
CA GLY A 149 11.81 1.84 33.78
C GLY A 149 11.21 0.47 34.08
N GLU A 150 10.07 0.17 33.45
CA GLU A 150 9.42 -1.13 33.55
C GLU A 150 9.85 -2.01 32.37
N GLN A 151 10.98 -2.71 32.53
CA GLN A 151 11.53 -3.63 31.50
C GLN A 151 11.87 -2.92 30.16
N GLY A 152 12.40 -1.71 30.23
CA GLY A 152 12.70 -0.87 29.07
C GLY A 152 11.50 -0.09 28.52
N TYR A 153 10.38 -0.07 29.24
CA TYR A 153 9.19 0.70 28.91
C TYR A 153 8.93 1.80 29.93
N ILE A 154 8.26 2.85 29.48
CA ILE A 154 7.63 3.85 30.32
C ILE A 154 6.14 3.92 30.01
N TYR A 155 5.35 4.11 31.06
CA TYR A 155 3.93 4.42 30.98
C TYR A 155 3.77 5.91 31.26
N LEU A 156 3.52 6.70 30.22
CA LEU A 156 3.44 8.16 30.31
C LEU A 156 1.98 8.60 30.23
N GLU A 157 1.56 9.52 31.09
CA GLU A 157 0.18 10.00 31.12
C GLU A 157 -0.29 10.49 29.74
N ARG A 158 -1.42 9.94 29.29
CA ARG A 158 -2.06 10.27 28.01
C ARG A 158 -3.21 11.24 28.25
N GLY A 159 -3.36 12.22 27.37
CA GLY A 159 -4.39 13.24 27.50
C GLY A 159 -4.13 14.28 28.59
N PHE A 160 -2.86 14.49 28.96
CA PHE A 160 -2.46 15.53 29.89
C PHE A 160 -2.77 16.92 29.32
N GLN A 161 -3.67 17.65 29.98
CA GLN A 161 -4.13 18.98 29.53
C GLN A 161 -3.29 20.14 30.07
N GLY A 162 -2.30 19.89 30.94
CA GLY A 162 -1.45 20.94 31.51
C GLY A 162 -0.34 21.42 30.57
N ALA A 163 -0.35 20.99 29.31
CA ALA A 163 0.63 21.31 28.28
C ALA A 163 -0.01 21.31 26.88
N ALA A 164 0.59 22.01 25.93
CA ALA A 164 0.10 22.08 24.55
C ALA A 164 0.31 20.78 23.75
N TYR A 165 1.31 19.97 24.14
CA TYR A 165 1.77 18.81 23.37
C TYR A 165 1.88 17.54 24.23
N GLY A 166 0.94 17.38 25.15
CA GLY A 166 0.87 16.23 26.06
C GLY A 166 2.04 16.18 27.06
N ALA A 167 2.04 15.14 27.89
CA ALA A 167 3.09 14.95 28.89
C ALA A 167 4.46 14.79 28.21
N CYS A 168 5.48 15.50 28.71
CA CYS A 168 6.85 15.45 28.17
C CYS A 168 6.97 15.73 26.66
N GLY A 169 5.97 16.36 26.03
CA GLY A 169 6.00 16.67 24.59
C GLY A 169 5.74 15.49 23.67
N ILE A 170 5.22 14.37 24.19
CA ILE A 170 4.98 13.13 23.42
C ILE A 170 4.05 13.32 22.21
N GLU A 171 3.26 14.40 22.19
CA GLU A 171 2.32 14.75 21.13
C GLU A 171 2.83 15.92 20.27
N ASN A 172 4.05 16.42 20.50
CA ASN A 172 4.63 17.56 19.77
C ASN A 172 5.06 17.16 18.37
N TRP A 173 5.79 16.05 18.22
CA TRP A 173 6.20 15.52 16.93
C TRP A 173 6.16 14.01 16.93
N ALA A 174 5.30 13.44 16.09
CA ALA A 174 5.18 12.01 15.91
C ALA A 174 5.26 11.62 14.42
N TYR A 175 5.74 10.40 14.19
CA TYR A 175 6.03 9.81 12.89
C TYR A 175 5.47 8.39 12.85
N TYR A 176 4.80 8.01 11.76
CA TYR A 176 4.33 6.63 11.61
C TYR A 176 4.36 6.15 10.17
N PRO A 177 4.62 4.85 9.95
CA PRO A 177 4.79 4.31 8.61
C PRO A 177 3.46 4.22 7.87
N VAL A 178 3.52 4.39 6.55
CA VAL A 178 2.46 4.11 5.59
C VAL A 178 2.91 2.94 4.73
N PHE A 179 2.17 1.84 4.84
CA PHE A 179 2.41 0.64 4.06
C PHE A 179 1.51 0.63 2.81
N ARG A 180 2.01 0.07 1.71
CA ARG A 180 1.22 -0.56 0.63
C ARG A 180 0.18 -1.40 1.33
N SER A 181 -1.08 -1.29 0.92
CA SER A 181 -2.16 -2.04 1.52
C SER A 181 -1.86 -3.54 1.43
N GLN A 182 -1.32 -4.13 2.51
CA GLN A 182 -1.16 -5.58 2.61
C GLN A 182 -2.54 -6.16 2.98
N ALA A 183 -3.19 -6.75 1.96
CA ALA A 183 -4.52 -7.40 1.89
C ALA A 183 -5.75 -6.47 1.73
N PRO A 184 -6.73 -6.86 0.87
CA PRO A 184 -7.06 -6.06 -0.30
C PRO A 184 -8.29 -5.17 -0.07
N ALA A 185 -8.10 -3.86 -0.15
CA ALA A 185 -9.05 -3.12 -0.97
C ALA A 185 -8.81 -3.58 -2.41
N PRO A 186 -9.85 -3.84 -3.23
CA PRO A 186 -9.63 -4.15 -4.64
C PRO A 186 -8.69 -3.09 -5.21
N GLU A 187 -7.60 -3.54 -5.81
CA GLU A 187 -6.64 -2.67 -6.48
C GLU A 187 -7.43 -1.79 -7.45
N ASP A 188 -7.48 -0.49 -7.17
CA ASP A 188 -8.22 0.44 -8.01
C ASP A 188 -7.33 0.78 -9.19
N LEU A 189 -7.49 0.00 -10.26
CA LEU A 189 -6.64 0.01 -11.45
C LEU A 189 -6.74 1.32 -12.25
N ARG A 190 -7.46 2.34 -11.79
CA ARG A 190 -7.56 3.62 -12.50
C ARG A 190 -6.24 4.36 -12.65
N CYS A 191 -5.27 4.06 -11.79
CA CYS A 191 -3.91 4.55 -11.90
C CYS A 191 -3.19 3.87 -13.07
N GLN A 192 -2.90 4.61 -14.14
CA GLN A 192 -2.03 4.11 -15.21
C GLN A 192 -0.55 4.17 -14.79
N GLU A 193 0.30 3.43 -15.50
CA GLU A 193 1.75 3.45 -15.29
C GLU A 193 2.33 4.87 -15.27
N VAL A 194 3.32 5.05 -14.41
CA VAL A 194 4.01 6.32 -14.21
C VAL A 194 4.90 6.61 -15.40
N ARG A 195 4.77 7.81 -15.96
CA ARG A 195 5.62 8.34 -17.01
C ARG A 195 6.70 9.21 -16.40
N TYR A 196 7.93 8.68 -16.40
CA TYR A 196 9.10 9.38 -15.88
C TYR A 196 9.58 10.46 -16.85
N GLY A 197 9.91 11.64 -16.33
CA GLY A 197 10.35 12.76 -17.18
C GLY A 197 9.25 13.44 -17.97
N THR A 198 7.99 13.09 -17.74
CA THR A 198 6.85 13.65 -18.47
C THR A 198 6.01 14.55 -17.58
N GLU A 199 5.79 15.78 -18.02
CA GLU A 199 4.80 16.70 -17.46
C GLU A 199 3.53 16.68 -18.30
N LEU A 200 2.38 16.52 -17.65
CA LEU A 200 1.05 16.74 -18.25
C LEU A 200 0.73 18.23 -18.28
N LEU A 201 0.53 18.77 -19.48
CA LEU A 201 0.11 20.14 -19.72
C LEU A 201 -1.42 20.27 -19.62
N GLY A 202 -1.92 21.46 -19.30
CA GLY A 202 -3.34 21.76 -19.10
C GLY A 202 -3.61 22.39 -17.73
N GLU A 203 -4.88 22.52 -17.37
CA GLU A 203 -5.31 23.18 -16.13
C GLU A 203 -5.00 22.33 -14.89
N ASP A 204 -4.45 22.98 -13.87
CA ASP A 204 -4.28 22.38 -12.55
C ASP A 204 -5.62 22.43 -11.78
N LEU A 205 -6.07 21.27 -11.30
CA LEU A 205 -7.21 21.15 -10.40
C LEU A 205 -6.85 21.57 -8.97
N LYS A 206 -5.69 21.11 -8.49
CA LYS A 206 -5.26 21.28 -7.10
C LYS A 206 -3.77 21.00 -6.96
N ASN A 207 -3.09 21.82 -6.17
CA ASN A 207 -1.70 21.63 -5.81
C ASN A 207 -1.59 21.24 -4.35
N MET A 208 -0.78 20.23 -4.06
CA MET A 208 -0.55 19.74 -2.72
C MET A 208 0.81 19.05 -2.60
N THR A 209 1.22 18.75 -1.37
CA THR A 209 2.33 17.84 -1.12
C THR A 209 1.79 16.42 -0.97
N THR A 210 2.41 15.47 -1.67
CA THR A 210 2.22 14.04 -1.43
C THR A 210 3.58 13.38 -1.31
N TYR A 211 3.67 12.09 -1.01
CA TYR A 211 4.95 11.47 -0.66
C TYR A 211 5.57 10.61 -1.77
N SER A 212 4.80 10.32 -2.83
CA SER A 212 5.23 9.59 -4.01
C SER A 212 4.27 9.84 -5.17
N TYR A 213 4.67 9.44 -6.38
CA TYR A 213 3.76 9.44 -7.53
C TYR A 213 2.54 8.53 -7.30
N ASP A 214 2.67 7.42 -6.57
CA ASP A 214 1.54 6.53 -6.25
C ASP A 214 0.54 7.21 -5.32
N ASN A 215 1.04 7.95 -4.32
CA ASN A 215 0.19 8.74 -3.44
C ASN A 215 -0.51 9.87 -4.21
N CYS A 216 0.20 10.53 -5.12
CA CYS A 216 -0.38 11.56 -5.99
C CYS A 216 -1.49 10.97 -6.89
N CYS A 217 -1.28 9.75 -7.41
CA CYS A 217 -2.32 9.01 -8.12
C CYS A 217 -3.53 8.68 -7.25
N ASP A 218 -3.28 8.21 -6.03
CA ASP A 218 -4.29 7.84 -5.04
C ASP A 218 -5.21 8.99 -4.64
N VAL A 219 -4.64 10.18 -4.53
CA VAL A 219 -5.39 11.41 -4.31
C VAL A 219 -6.17 11.74 -5.58
N CYS A 220 -5.52 11.76 -6.74
CA CYS A 220 -6.18 12.11 -8.00
C CYS A 220 -7.39 11.21 -8.29
N ARG A 221 -7.28 9.88 -8.16
CA ARG A 221 -8.40 8.96 -8.43
C ARG A 221 -9.60 9.13 -7.48
N ARG A 222 -9.41 9.78 -6.32
CA ARG A 222 -10.47 10.09 -5.35
C ARG A 222 -11.02 11.51 -5.50
N GLU A 223 -10.25 12.41 -6.09
CA GLU A 223 -10.60 13.82 -6.29
C GLU A 223 -11.53 13.96 -7.51
N PRO A 224 -12.79 14.40 -7.33
CA PRO A 224 -13.71 14.60 -8.43
C PRO A 224 -13.15 15.54 -9.49
N GLY A 225 -13.23 15.13 -10.76
CA GLY A 225 -12.73 15.92 -11.89
C GLY A 225 -11.23 15.75 -12.20
N CYS A 226 -10.47 15.05 -11.36
CA CYS A 226 -9.05 14.80 -11.65
C CYS A 226 -8.89 13.82 -12.83
N LYS A 227 -8.08 14.21 -13.82
CA LYS A 227 -7.79 13.42 -15.03
C LYS A 227 -6.36 12.85 -15.06
N GLY A 228 -5.49 13.37 -14.22
CA GLY A 228 -4.10 12.95 -14.12
C GLY A 228 -3.36 13.81 -13.11
N TYR A 229 -2.07 13.57 -12.96
CA TYR A 229 -1.25 14.29 -12.01
C TYR A 229 0.18 14.46 -12.51
N ASN A 230 0.84 15.53 -12.06
CA ASN A 230 2.28 15.72 -12.13
C ASN A 230 2.86 15.66 -10.72
N PHE A 231 3.99 15.00 -10.56
CA PHE A 231 4.66 14.81 -9.29
C PHE A 231 6.16 15.12 -9.44
N ARG A 232 6.73 15.86 -8.49
CA ARG A 232 8.15 16.23 -8.52
C ARG A 232 8.80 16.11 -7.15
N TYR A 233 10.02 15.60 -7.14
CA TYR A 233 10.89 15.57 -5.97
C TYR A 233 11.67 16.90 -5.86
N ASP A 234 11.04 17.95 -5.35
CA ASP A 234 11.62 19.30 -5.21
C ASP A 234 11.97 19.67 -3.75
N GLY A 235 12.11 18.68 -2.88
CA GLY A 235 12.29 18.87 -1.42
C GLY A 235 10.98 19.09 -0.66
N THR A 236 9.89 19.42 -1.36
CA THR A 236 8.53 19.53 -0.82
C THR A 236 7.56 18.47 -1.37
N PHE A 237 8.03 17.62 -2.28
CA PHE A 237 7.28 16.51 -2.89
C PHE A 237 5.95 16.98 -3.52
N THR A 238 6.06 17.97 -4.41
CA THR A 238 4.92 18.61 -5.06
C THR A 238 4.13 17.63 -5.93
N CYS A 239 2.81 17.59 -5.71
CA CYS A 239 1.80 16.89 -6.49
C CYS A 239 0.79 17.90 -7.05
N ARG A 240 0.68 17.96 -8.37
CA ARG A 240 -0.28 18.80 -9.10
C ARG A 240 -1.32 17.91 -9.76
N LEU A 241 -2.54 17.97 -9.27
CA LEU A 241 -3.68 17.31 -9.87
C LEU A 241 -4.12 18.09 -11.10
N LYS A 242 -4.45 17.40 -12.19
CA LYS A 242 -4.83 17.99 -13.48
C LYS A 242 -6.34 17.90 -13.68
N ALA A 243 -6.99 19.02 -13.97
CA ALA A 243 -8.40 19.10 -14.34
C ALA A 243 -8.58 18.77 -15.84
N THR A 244 -7.65 19.25 -16.66
CA THR A 244 -7.57 18.94 -18.10
C THR A 244 -6.17 18.42 -18.44
N ILE A 245 -6.08 17.66 -19.54
CA ILE A 245 -4.82 17.22 -20.13
C ILE A 245 -4.86 17.61 -21.59
N GLU A 246 -4.07 18.61 -21.96
CA GLU A 246 -4.09 19.23 -23.30
C GLU A 246 -2.84 18.89 -24.12
N GLY A 247 -1.85 18.30 -23.48
CA GLY A 247 -0.59 17.89 -24.10
C GLY A 247 0.39 17.36 -23.07
N GLU A 248 1.59 17.03 -23.53
CA GLU A 248 2.66 16.50 -22.70
C GLU A 248 3.97 17.17 -23.11
N SER A 249 4.83 17.46 -22.13
CA SER A 249 6.23 17.83 -22.36
C SER A 249 7.14 16.82 -21.70
N PHE A 250 8.31 16.59 -22.31
CA PHE A 250 9.32 15.67 -21.81
C PHE A 250 10.60 16.44 -21.46
N ASP A 251 11.12 16.18 -20.27
CA ASP A 251 12.39 16.71 -19.77
C ASP A 251 13.24 15.57 -19.19
N ASP A 252 14.42 15.36 -19.80
CA ASP A 252 15.40 14.35 -19.40
C ASP A 252 16.35 14.84 -18.29
N SER A 253 16.18 16.08 -17.81
CA SER A 253 16.96 16.62 -16.70
C SER A 253 16.52 16.02 -15.36
N TYR A 254 17.44 15.29 -14.73
CA TYR A 254 17.26 14.63 -13.42
C TYR A 254 16.88 15.59 -12.27
N LEU A 255 17.15 16.90 -12.39
CA LEU A 255 16.94 17.90 -11.33
C LEU A 255 15.61 18.66 -11.46
N THR A 256 14.99 18.65 -12.64
CA THR A 256 13.72 19.33 -12.94
C THR A 256 12.57 18.37 -13.22
N GLN A 257 12.83 17.07 -13.13
CA GLN A 257 11.98 16.02 -13.64
C GLN A 257 10.59 15.99 -12.99
N TRP A 258 9.57 16.26 -13.80
CA TRP A 258 8.19 15.88 -13.49
C TRP A 258 8.01 14.40 -13.83
N ASN A 259 7.31 13.68 -12.96
CA ASN A 259 6.78 12.35 -13.22
C ASN A 259 5.27 12.46 -13.24
N SER A 260 4.60 11.85 -14.20
CA SER A 260 3.14 11.99 -14.32
C SER A 260 2.41 10.68 -14.49
N GLY A 261 1.12 10.70 -14.12
CA GLY A 261 0.22 9.58 -14.34
C GLY A 261 -1.14 10.09 -14.83
N LYS A 262 -1.80 9.31 -15.68
CA LYS A 262 -3.18 9.58 -16.13
C LYS A 262 -4.13 8.73 -15.30
N ILE A 263 -5.31 9.27 -15.03
CA ILE A 263 -6.40 8.54 -14.39
C ILE A 263 -7.42 8.19 -15.44
N ILE A 264 -7.73 6.90 -15.56
CA ILE A 264 -8.82 6.45 -16.41
C ILE A 264 -10.10 6.27 -15.61
N THR A 265 -11.22 6.12 -16.33
CA THR A 265 -12.52 5.94 -15.69
C THR A 265 -12.60 4.60 -14.97
N LYS A 266 -13.59 4.44 -14.08
CA LYS A 266 -13.82 3.15 -13.42
C LYS A 266 -14.22 2.08 -14.45
N GLU A 267 -14.92 2.49 -15.48
CA GLU A 267 -15.30 1.67 -16.63
C GLU A 267 -14.08 1.19 -17.42
N ASP A 268 -13.10 2.06 -17.70
CA ASP A 268 -11.88 1.70 -18.43
C ASP A 268 -10.91 0.86 -17.58
N ALA A 269 -10.83 1.14 -16.26
CA ALA A 269 -10.04 0.35 -15.32
C ALA A 269 -10.52 -1.10 -15.24
N ALA A 270 -11.83 -1.30 -15.36
CA ALA A 270 -12.43 -2.62 -15.40
C ALA A 270 -12.11 -3.44 -16.67
N LEU A 271 -11.41 -2.84 -17.64
CA LEU A 271 -10.93 -3.48 -18.87
C LEU A 271 -9.41 -3.74 -18.85
N GLN A 272 -8.73 -3.51 -17.72
CA GLN A 272 -7.29 -3.73 -17.60
C GLN A 272 -6.92 -5.20 -17.36
N CYS A 273 -5.67 -5.52 -17.69
CA CYS A 273 -5.09 -6.84 -17.44
C CYS A 273 -4.57 -6.92 -16.01
N LEU A 274 -4.70 -8.10 -15.41
CA LEU A 274 -4.08 -8.45 -14.15
C LEU A 274 -2.55 -8.46 -14.30
N PRO A 275 -1.80 -8.35 -13.18
CA PRO A 275 -0.35 -8.49 -13.19
C PRO A 275 0.10 -9.77 -13.93
N VAL A 276 1.18 -9.63 -14.70
CA VAL A 276 1.73 -10.72 -15.52
C VAL A 276 2.61 -11.62 -14.65
N GLU A 277 2.39 -12.94 -14.76
CA GLU A 277 3.18 -13.99 -14.15
C GLU A 277 4.34 -14.38 -15.09
N ASP A 278 5.58 -14.15 -14.64
CA ASP A 278 6.80 -14.46 -15.39
C ASP A 278 7.18 -15.95 -15.26
N ASN A 279 7.61 -16.54 -16.38
CA ASN A 279 7.95 -17.96 -16.56
C ASN A 279 6.79 -18.93 -16.33
N VAL A 280 5.57 -18.46 -16.53
CA VAL A 280 4.35 -19.27 -16.40
C VAL A 280 3.69 -19.40 -17.76
N ASP A 281 3.36 -20.64 -18.15
CA ASP A 281 2.48 -20.95 -19.29
C ASP A 281 1.12 -21.45 -18.78
N TYR A 282 0.06 -20.75 -19.17
CA TYR A 282 -1.32 -21.19 -18.94
C TYR A 282 -1.70 -22.22 -20.01
N TYR A 283 -1.13 -23.41 -19.94
CA TYR A 283 -1.22 -24.39 -21.02
C TYR A 283 -2.68 -24.74 -21.37
N GLY A 284 -3.00 -24.68 -22.67
CA GLY A 284 -4.33 -24.98 -23.22
C GLY A 284 -5.31 -23.81 -23.21
N ASN A 285 -6.58 -24.14 -23.44
CA ASN A 285 -7.71 -23.20 -23.55
C ASN A 285 -7.55 -22.10 -24.62
N ASP A 286 -6.73 -22.36 -25.64
CA ASP A 286 -6.40 -21.40 -26.69
C ASP A 286 -7.58 -21.12 -27.63
N ILE A 287 -7.91 -19.83 -27.78
CA ILE A 287 -8.85 -19.28 -28.76
C ILE A 287 -8.12 -19.05 -30.08
N ILE A 288 -6.99 -18.34 -30.00
CA ILE A 288 -6.20 -17.93 -31.16
C ILE A 288 -4.73 -17.79 -30.79
N ARG A 289 -3.87 -18.08 -31.77
CA ARG A 289 -2.43 -17.87 -31.70
C ARG A 289 -2.00 -16.92 -32.82
N ALA A 290 -1.20 -15.91 -32.50
CA ALA A 290 -0.56 -15.06 -33.50
C ALA A 290 0.79 -14.50 -33.00
N LEU A 291 1.48 -13.72 -33.84
CA LEU A 291 2.71 -13.05 -33.45
C LEU A 291 2.40 -11.79 -32.65
N ALA A 292 3.13 -11.57 -31.56
CA ALA A 292 3.08 -10.34 -30.76
C ALA A 292 4.50 -9.97 -30.31
N PRO A 293 4.94 -8.72 -30.56
CA PRO A 293 6.23 -8.24 -30.10
C PRO A 293 6.38 -8.28 -28.57
N THR A 294 5.30 -8.03 -27.83
CA THR A 294 5.34 -7.96 -26.37
C THR A 294 4.17 -8.67 -25.69
N VAL A 295 4.34 -8.98 -24.40
CA VAL A 295 3.26 -9.48 -23.54
C VAL A 295 2.12 -8.45 -23.37
N GLY A 296 2.42 -7.15 -23.46
CA GLY A 296 1.41 -6.09 -23.42
C GLY A 296 0.46 -6.13 -24.63
N ASP A 297 0.98 -6.46 -25.81
CA ASP A 297 0.15 -6.62 -27.02
C ASP A 297 -0.85 -7.78 -26.88
N CYS A 298 -0.49 -8.81 -26.10
CA CYS A 298 -1.35 -9.97 -25.82
C CYS A 298 -2.55 -9.57 -24.96
N CYS A 299 -2.27 -8.78 -23.92
CA CYS A 299 -3.27 -8.16 -23.07
C CYS A 299 -4.25 -7.33 -23.92
N ASP A 300 -3.74 -6.45 -24.78
CA ASP A 300 -4.59 -5.59 -25.62
C ASP A 300 -5.43 -6.37 -26.63
N MET A 301 -4.88 -7.44 -27.23
CA MET A 301 -5.65 -8.31 -28.11
C MET A 301 -6.71 -9.10 -27.35
N CYS A 302 -6.40 -9.56 -26.15
CA CYS A 302 -7.34 -10.27 -25.29
C CYS A 302 -8.48 -9.35 -24.83
N LYS A 303 -8.23 -8.05 -24.54
CA LYS A 303 -9.30 -7.06 -24.27
C LYS A 303 -10.29 -6.92 -25.44
N ARG A 304 -9.76 -6.93 -26.67
CA ARG A 304 -10.57 -6.81 -27.90
C ARG A 304 -11.27 -8.10 -28.32
N THR A 305 -10.92 -9.22 -27.70
CA THR A 305 -11.49 -10.53 -27.99
C THR A 305 -12.55 -10.85 -26.94
N PRO A 306 -13.86 -10.83 -27.28
CA PRO A 306 -14.93 -10.97 -26.29
C PRO A 306 -14.88 -12.27 -25.48
N SER A 307 -14.36 -13.36 -26.06
CA SER A 307 -14.22 -14.65 -25.37
C SER A 307 -12.92 -14.81 -24.58
N CYS A 308 -11.98 -13.88 -24.66
CA CYS A 308 -10.66 -14.02 -24.03
C CYS A 308 -10.66 -13.58 -22.57
N ASN A 309 -10.27 -14.48 -21.67
CA ASN A 309 -10.17 -14.25 -20.23
C ASN A 309 -8.73 -14.34 -19.70
N ALA A 310 -7.84 -14.97 -20.46
CA ALA A 310 -6.41 -15.07 -20.12
C ALA A 310 -5.55 -15.09 -21.39
N TYR A 311 -4.25 -14.88 -21.24
CA TYR A 311 -3.31 -14.95 -22.34
C TYR A 311 -1.95 -15.49 -21.86
N THR A 312 -1.22 -16.10 -22.79
CA THR A 312 0.19 -16.44 -22.62
C THR A 312 0.98 -15.88 -23.79
N TRP A 313 2.05 -15.16 -23.47
CA TRP A 313 3.06 -14.72 -24.40
C TRP A 313 4.31 -15.58 -24.25
N THR A 314 5.05 -15.77 -25.34
CA THR A 314 6.31 -16.51 -25.35
C THR A 314 7.30 -15.91 -26.34
N LYS A 315 8.59 -16.10 -26.06
CA LYS A 315 9.69 -15.71 -26.95
C LYS A 315 9.83 -16.58 -28.22
N PHE A 316 9.01 -17.62 -28.40
CA PHE A 316 9.02 -18.40 -29.64
C PHE A 316 8.77 -17.53 -30.88
N HIS A 317 9.59 -17.71 -31.92
CA HIS A 317 9.54 -16.99 -33.20
C HIS A 317 9.57 -15.46 -33.06
N ASP A 318 10.48 -14.94 -32.23
CA ASP A 318 10.62 -13.50 -31.95
C ASP A 318 9.39 -12.86 -31.28
N GLY A 319 8.46 -13.67 -30.76
CA GLY A 319 7.29 -13.23 -30.00
C GLY A 319 5.98 -13.80 -30.53
N SER A 320 5.36 -14.70 -29.76
CA SER A 320 4.04 -15.27 -30.06
C SER A 320 3.11 -15.12 -28.87
N TYR A 321 1.81 -14.96 -29.14
CA TYR A 321 0.76 -14.98 -28.12
C TYR A 321 -0.26 -16.07 -28.36
N TYR A 322 -0.88 -16.44 -27.25
CA TYR A 322 -1.98 -17.40 -27.14
C TYR A 322 -3.06 -16.75 -26.31
N LEU A 323 -4.18 -16.39 -26.94
CA LEU A 323 -5.36 -15.91 -26.22
C LEU A 323 -6.17 -17.09 -25.76
N LYS A 324 -6.73 -16.99 -24.56
CA LYS A 324 -7.37 -18.13 -23.91
C LYS A 324 -8.73 -17.75 -23.38
N TYR A 325 -9.69 -18.66 -23.52
CA TYR A 325 -11.04 -18.42 -23.03
C TYR A 325 -11.17 -18.64 -21.51
N ASP A 326 -10.16 -19.21 -20.88
CA ASP A 326 -10.02 -19.30 -19.43
C ASP A 326 -8.54 -19.53 -19.06
N LYS A 327 -8.18 -19.35 -17.79
CA LYS A 327 -6.87 -19.77 -17.28
C LYS A 327 -6.73 -21.29 -17.48
N GLY A 328 -5.66 -21.72 -18.12
CA GLY A 328 -5.38 -23.14 -18.35
C GLY A 328 -5.30 -23.89 -17.01
N SER A 329 -6.01 -25.01 -16.86
CA SER A 329 -5.98 -25.81 -15.62
C SER A 329 -4.64 -26.53 -15.42
N ASN A 330 -3.80 -26.59 -16.44
CA ASN A 330 -2.44 -27.12 -16.39
C ASN A 330 -1.44 -25.95 -16.43
N ILE A 331 -1.10 -25.39 -15.26
CA ILE A 331 -0.13 -24.31 -15.16
C ILE A 331 1.28 -24.89 -15.23
N GLN A 332 2.06 -24.51 -16.26
CA GLN A 332 3.45 -24.94 -16.41
C GLN A 332 4.40 -23.84 -15.95
N LEU A 333 5.32 -24.19 -15.06
CA LEU A 333 6.37 -23.30 -14.58
C LEU A 333 7.67 -23.61 -15.33
N HIS A 334 8.33 -22.56 -15.80
CA HIS A 334 9.59 -22.65 -16.54
C HIS A 334 10.73 -21.99 -15.76
N THR A 335 11.95 -22.45 -16.00
CA THR A 335 13.14 -21.74 -15.52
C THR A 335 13.37 -20.49 -16.36
N PRO A 336 13.78 -19.36 -15.76
CA PRO A 336 14.22 -18.18 -16.50
C PRO A 336 15.35 -18.52 -17.48
N LEU A 337 15.49 -17.71 -18.53
CA LEU A 337 16.61 -17.80 -19.44
C LEU A 337 17.95 -17.46 -18.73
N PRO A 338 19.11 -17.84 -19.30
CA PRO A 338 20.42 -17.55 -18.72
C PRO A 338 20.71 -16.07 -18.47
N ASP A 339 20.04 -15.18 -19.21
CA ASP A 339 20.11 -13.72 -19.05
C ASP A 339 19.14 -13.17 -17.97
N GLY A 340 18.42 -14.07 -17.28
CA GLY A 340 17.41 -13.74 -16.26
C GLY A 340 16.04 -13.39 -16.83
N SER A 341 15.86 -13.35 -18.15
CA SER A 341 14.59 -12.96 -18.76
C SER A 341 13.58 -14.11 -18.80
N ALA A 342 12.28 -13.77 -18.75
CA ALA A 342 11.23 -14.78 -18.79
C ALA A 342 11.00 -15.32 -20.21
N TYR A 343 10.87 -16.64 -20.34
CA TYR A 343 10.60 -17.29 -21.63
C TYR A 343 9.11 -17.34 -21.97
N PHE A 344 8.27 -17.51 -20.95
CA PHE A 344 6.81 -17.41 -21.00
C PHE A 344 6.35 -16.32 -20.05
N ARG A 345 5.29 -15.62 -20.42
CA ARG A 345 4.66 -14.60 -19.59
C ARG A 345 3.16 -14.70 -19.74
N SER A 346 2.46 -15.00 -18.65
CA SER A 346 1.01 -15.20 -18.70
C SER A 346 0.28 -14.16 -17.87
N GLY A 347 -0.91 -13.79 -18.29
CA GLY A 347 -1.73 -12.80 -17.59
C GLY A 347 -3.20 -13.10 -17.78
N GLU A 348 -3.99 -12.63 -16.84
CA GLU A 348 -5.45 -12.70 -16.91
C GLU A 348 -6.00 -11.31 -17.22
N ILE A 349 -7.25 -11.23 -17.67
CA ILE A 349 -7.97 -9.97 -17.75
C ILE A 349 -9.03 -9.97 -16.67
N TYR A 350 -9.22 -8.84 -16.00
CA TYR A 350 -10.32 -8.68 -15.07
C TYR A 350 -11.67 -8.84 -15.79
N ARG A 351 -12.27 -10.03 -15.66
CA ARG A 351 -13.58 -10.37 -16.22
C ARG A 351 -14.36 -11.20 -15.22
N CYS A 352 -15.69 -11.12 -15.30
CA CYS A 352 -16.51 -12.15 -14.67
C CYS A 352 -16.34 -13.44 -15.45
N GLN A 353 -16.30 -14.56 -14.73
CA GLN A 353 -16.33 -15.88 -15.34
C GLN A 353 -17.55 -16.01 -16.27
N PRO A 354 -17.51 -16.87 -17.30
CA PRO A 354 -18.63 -17.05 -18.22
C PRO A 354 -19.94 -17.32 -17.49
N LEU A 355 -21.02 -16.70 -17.99
CA LEU A 355 -22.36 -16.87 -17.44
C LEU A 355 -22.80 -18.33 -17.55
N GLN A 356 -23.16 -18.93 -16.42
CA GLN A 356 -23.69 -20.28 -16.33
C GLN A 356 -25.22 -20.18 -16.36
N THR A 357 -25.83 -20.62 -17.46
CA THR A 357 -27.29 -20.60 -17.63
C THR A 357 -27.93 -21.78 -16.93
N ASN A 358 -29.12 -21.56 -16.37
CA ASN A 358 -29.86 -22.53 -15.57
C ASN A 358 -29.09 -23.04 -14.34
N VAL A 359 -28.23 -22.19 -13.76
CA VAL A 359 -27.41 -22.53 -12.60
C VAL A 359 -27.58 -21.46 -11.52
N ASP A 360 -27.79 -21.91 -10.28
CA ASP A 360 -27.82 -21.09 -9.08
C ASP A 360 -26.67 -21.45 -8.13
N PHE A 361 -26.18 -20.45 -7.38
CA PHE A 361 -25.24 -20.62 -6.27
C PHE A 361 -25.99 -20.31 -4.96
N PRO A 362 -26.71 -21.27 -4.38
CA PRO A 362 -27.62 -21.01 -3.27
C PRO A 362 -26.89 -20.49 -2.03
N GLY A 363 -27.49 -19.49 -1.39
CA GLY A 363 -26.99 -18.88 -0.16
C GLY A 363 -25.87 -17.84 -0.36
N GLU A 364 -25.31 -17.40 0.77
CA GLU A 364 -24.22 -16.41 0.87
C GLU A 364 -24.54 -15.02 0.27
N ASP A 365 -25.82 -14.76 0.04
CA ASP A 365 -26.34 -13.46 -0.40
C ASP A 365 -26.18 -12.42 0.70
N PHE A 366 -25.51 -11.31 0.38
CA PHE A 366 -25.38 -10.18 1.30
C PHE A 366 -26.05 -8.91 0.77
N LYS A 367 -26.41 -8.88 -0.53
CA LYS A 367 -27.10 -7.76 -1.15
C LYS A 367 -27.87 -8.21 -2.40
N SER A 368 -29.05 -7.66 -2.61
CA SER A 368 -29.81 -7.81 -3.86
C SER A 368 -29.96 -6.47 -4.56
N ILE A 369 -29.70 -6.41 -5.86
CA ILE A 369 -29.76 -5.17 -6.66
C ILE A 369 -30.55 -5.45 -7.94
N GLN A 370 -31.44 -4.54 -8.31
CA GLN A 370 -32.19 -4.61 -9.58
C GLN A 370 -31.24 -4.48 -10.77
N ALA A 371 -31.39 -5.37 -11.76
CA ALA A 371 -30.63 -5.35 -13.00
C ALA A 371 -31.41 -6.05 -14.13
N PRO A 372 -31.62 -5.39 -15.27
CA PRO A 372 -32.46 -5.91 -16.33
C PRO A 372 -31.89 -7.16 -17.01
N HIS A 373 -30.57 -7.36 -17.00
CA HIS A 373 -29.92 -8.51 -17.61
C HIS A 373 -28.86 -9.15 -16.69
N ALA A 374 -28.57 -10.43 -16.94
CA ALA A 374 -27.63 -11.19 -16.11
C ALA A 374 -26.17 -10.71 -16.25
N ASP A 375 -25.81 -10.18 -17.41
CA ASP A 375 -24.50 -9.57 -17.68
C ASP A 375 -24.27 -8.28 -16.88
N ASP A 376 -25.33 -7.55 -16.52
CA ASP A 376 -25.25 -6.37 -15.65
C ASP A 376 -24.75 -6.73 -14.23
N CYS A 377 -25.06 -7.94 -13.76
CA CYS A 377 -24.70 -8.39 -12.42
C CYS A 377 -23.20 -8.49 -12.20
N CYS A 378 -22.43 -8.68 -13.27
CA CYS A 378 -20.98 -8.64 -13.20
C CYS A 378 -20.48 -7.29 -12.68
N LYS A 379 -20.98 -6.18 -13.24
CA LYS A 379 -20.66 -4.83 -12.78
C LYS A 379 -21.15 -4.59 -11.35
N LEU A 380 -22.35 -5.04 -11.04
CA LEU A 380 -22.95 -4.84 -9.71
C LEU A 380 -22.21 -5.60 -8.62
N CYS A 381 -21.81 -6.85 -8.86
CA CYS A 381 -21.01 -7.63 -7.93
C CYS A 381 -19.64 -6.95 -7.71
N ARG A 382 -18.94 -6.55 -8.77
CA ARG A 382 -17.63 -5.88 -8.66
C ARG A 382 -17.65 -4.59 -7.83
N THR A 383 -18.73 -3.83 -7.91
CA THR A 383 -18.87 -2.53 -7.23
C THR A 383 -19.43 -2.62 -5.82
N ASN A 384 -19.76 -3.83 -5.33
CA ASN A 384 -20.31 -4.06 -3.99
C ASN A 384 -19.46 -5.06 -3.22
N TYR A 385 -18.53 -4.57 -2.40
CA TYR A 385 -17.70 -5.43 -1.54
C TYR A 385 -18.56 -6.04 -0.40
N PRO A 386 -18.38 -7.33 -0.02
CA PRO A 386 -17.35 -8.28 -0.45
C PRO A 386 -17.83 -9.29 -1.51
N CYS A 387 -18.51 -8.87 -2.59
CA CYS A 387 -19.03 -9.81 -3.59
C CYS A 387 -17.93 -10.59 -4.32
N LYS A 388 -18.12 -11.91 -4.45
CA LYS A 388 -17.25 -12.86 -5.15
C LYS A 388 -18.02 -13.74 -6.14
N ALA A 389 -19.35 -13.76 -6.06
CA ALA A 389 -20.22 -14.46 -7.00
C ALA A 389 -21.57 -13.76 -7.09
N PHE A 390 -22.33 -14.01 -8.15
CA PHE A 390 -23.71 -13.57 -8.23
C PHE A 390 -24.60 -14.64 -8.88
N SER A 391 -25.89 -14.53 -8.60
CA SER A 391 -26.94 -15.22 -9.33
C SER A 391 -27.97 -14.19 -9.78
N TRP A 392 -28.30 -14.19 -11.07
CA TRP A 392 -29.34 -13.34 -11.64
C TRP A 392 -30.60 -14.16 -11.86
N SER A 393 -31.76 -13.57 -11.59
CA SER A 393 -33.05 -14.16 -11.88
C SER A 393 -34.01 -13.10 -12.40
N ASN A 394 -35.08 -13.51 -13.08
CA ASN A 394 -36.13 -12.59 -13.55
C ASN A 394 -37.03 -12.04 -12.43
N TYR A 395 -36.64 -12.18 -11.16
CA TYR A 395 -37.37 -11.62 -10.02
C TYR A 395 -37.49 -10.10 -10.17
N GLN A 396 -38.73 -9.58 -10.05
CA GLN A 396 -39.05 -8.15 -10.16
C GLN A 396 -38.58 -7.44 -11.44
N GLY A 397 -38.48 -8.17 -12.56
CA GLY A 397 -37.99 -7.62 -13.83
C GLY A 397 -36.48 -7.71 -14.00
N GLY A 398 -35.81 -8.46 -13.12
CA GLY A 398 -34.38 -8.75 -13.17
C GLY A 398 -33.69 -8.34 -11.87
N THR A 399 -33.15 -9.31 -11.14
CA THR A 399 -32.48 -9.07 -9.85
C THR A 399 -31.16 -9.85 -9.79
N CYS A 400 -30.10 -9.14 -9.41
CA CYS A 400 -28.80 -9.72 -9.05
C CYS A 400 -28.74 -9.99 -7.55
N TRP A 401 -28.55 -11.25 -7.20
CA TRP A 401 -28.26 -11.73 -5.86
C TRP A 401 -26.74 -11.79 -5.70
N LEU A 402 -26.17 -10.82 -4.98
CA LEU A 402 -24.74 -10.66 -4.79
C LEU A 402 -24.27 -11.46 -3.59
N LYS A 403 -23.21 -12.26 -3.80
CA LYS A 403 -22.78 -13.30 -2.86
C LYS A 403 -21.34 -13.10 -2.43
N THR A 404 -21.05 -13.34 -1.15
CA THR A 404 -19.70 -13.17 -0.57
C THR A 404 -18.70 -14.25 -1.01
N LYS A 405 -19.19 -15.39 -1.51
CA LYS A 405 -18.42 -16.51 -2.09
C LYS A 405 -19.32 -17.37 -2.99
N LYS A 406 -18.69 -18.20 -3.84
CA LYS A 406 -19.38 -19.26 -4.59
C LYS A 406 -19.68 -20.46 -3.66
N THR A 407 -20.91 -20.95 -3.67
CA THR A 407 -21.31 -22.21 -3.03
C THR A 407 -21.46 -23.33 -4.07
N SER A 408 -21.95 -24.51 -3.66
CA SER A 408 -22.25 -25.62 -4.56
C SER A 408 -23.22 -25.20 -5.66
N SER A 409 -22.97 -25.58 -6.91
CA SER A 409 -23.86 -25.25 -8.02
C SER A 409 -25.06 -26.19 -8.07
N ILE A 410 -26.26 -25.63 -8.21
CA ILE A 410 -27.49 -26.40 -8.44
C ILE A 410 -28.13 -26.01 -9.77
N GLU A 411 -28.79 -26.95 -10.43
CA GLU A 411 -29.58 -26.66 -11.62
C GLU A 411 -30.86 -25.90 -11.22
N ASN A 412 -31.09 -24.75 -11.83
CA ASN A 412 -32.25 -23.89 -11.56
C ASN A 412 -32.62 -23.11 -12.82
N THR A 413 -33.70 -23.55 -13.49
CA THR A 413 -34.11 -23.01 -14.79
C THR A 413 -34.41 -21.51 -14.72
N GLY A 414 -33.79 -20.75 -15.62
CA GLY A 414 -33.97 -19.30 -15.71
C GLY A 414 -33.10 -18.47 -14.76
N VAL A 415 -32.27 -19.10 -13.93
CA VAL A 415 -31.22 -18.43 -13.15
C VAL A 415 -29.91 -18.45 -13.92
N ILE A 416 -29.19 -17.32 -13.93
CA ILE A 416 -27.91 -17.18 -14.61
C ILE A 416 -26.87 -16.71 -13.59
N SER A 417 -25.82 -17.49 -13.37
CA SER A 417 -24.83 -17.20 -12.32
C SER A 417 -23.42 -17.09 -12.88
N ALA A 418 -22.56 -16.32 -12.20
CA ALA A 418 -21.12 -16.33 -12.47
C ALA A 418 -20.32 -15.96 -11.22
N THR A 419 -19.05 -16.36 -11.24
CA THR A 419 -18.07 -15.95 -10.23
C THR A 419 -17.21 -14.81 -10.75
N LEU A 420 -16.63 -14.06 -9.83
CA LEU A 420 -15.57 -13.10 -10.14
C LEU A 420 -14.23 -13.79 -9.83
N ASN A 421 -13.27 -13.65 -10.74
CA ASN A 421 -11.87 -14.00 -10.45
C ASN A 421 -11.24 -12.98 -9.51
#